data_AF-A0A7X8HIV3-F1
#
_entry.id   AF-A0A7X8HIV3-F1
#
_cell.length_a   1.000
_cell.length_b   1.000
_cell.length_c   1.000
_cell.angle_alpha   90.00
_cell.angle_beta   90.00
_cell.angle_gamma   90.00
#
_symmetry.space_group_name_H-M   'P 1'
#
loop_
_entity.id
_entity.type
_entity.pdbx_description
1 polymer ?
#
loop_
_entity_poly.entity_id
_entity_poly.type
_entity_poly.pdbx_seq_one_letter_code
_entity_poly.pdbx_strand_id
1 'polypeptide(L)'
;MRLVQFFSNPLFWVRLAVLLVSCLVAFQAGAVDLNSASATQLQQIKGIGPKMAQRILEERERGGPYVSFQDLSDRVKGIGAKRLQGLIDAGLQLTPATNALPVDKNTKKAPKT
;
A
#
# COMPACT_ATOMS: atom_id res chain seq x y z
N MET A 1 37.54 -2.56 -43.22
CA MET A 1 36.53 -1.51 -43.02
C MET A 1 35.11 -2.10 -43.12
N ARG A 2 34.54 -2.58 -42.01
CA ARG A 2 33.11 -2.96 -41.89
C ARG A 2 32.58 -2.54 -40.51
N LEU A 3 32.65 -1.24 -40.23
CA LEU A 3 32.33 -0.68 -38.91
C LEU A 3 31.28 0.45 -38.98
N VAL A 4 30.42 0.41 -40.01
CA VAL A 4 29.37 1.45 -40.20
C VAL A 4 27.96 0.86 -40.42
N GLN A 5 27.81 -0.47 -40.42
CA GLN A 5 26.52 -1.13 -40.70
C GLN A 5 25.54 -1.15 -39.50
N PHE A 6 25.94 -0.63 -38.34
CA PHE A 6 25.09 -0.60 -37.14
C PHE A 6 24.19 0.64 -37.06
N PHE A 7 24.56 1.74 -37.73
CA PHE A 7 23.85 3.03 -37.61
C PHE A 7 22.60 3.15 -38.51
N SER A 8 22.42 2.21 -39.46
CA SER A 8 21.30 2.24 -40.42
C SER A 8 20.10 1.40 -40.00
N ASN A 9 20.17 0.69 -38.86
CA ASN A 9 19.07 -0.18 -38.43
C ASN A 9 18.20 0.52 -37.38
N PRO A 10 16.99 0.98 -37.72
CA PRO A 10 16.12 1.74 -36.80
C PRO A 10 15.72 0.91 -35.57
N LEU A 11 15.80 -0.42 -35.66
CA LEU A 11 15.55 -1.32 -34.53
C LEU A 11 16.62 -1.22 -33.42
N PHE A 12 17.83 -0.71 -33.70
CA PHE A 12 18.86 -0.55 -32.66
C PHE A 12 18.50 0.59 -31.70
N TRP A 13 18.06 1.74 -32.25
CA TRP A 13 17.60 2.88 -31.48
C TRP A 13 16.26 2.64 -30.78
N VAL A 14 15.37 1.86 -31.40
CA VAL A 14 14.12 1.41 -30.75
C VAL A 14 14.41 0.47 -29.59
N ARG A 15 15.35 -0.48 -29.72
CA ARG A 15 15.78 -1.35 -28.61
C ARG A 15 16.49 -0.57 -27.50
N LEU A 16 17.29 0.44 -27.86
CA LEU A 16 17.93 1.34 -26.90
C LEU A 16 16.90 2.22 -26.16
N ALA A 17 15.89 2.74 -26.86
CA ALA A 17 14.81 3.52 -26.26
C ALA A 17 13.89 2.66 -25.36
N VAL A 18 13.60 1.42 -25.76
CA VAL A 18 12.79 0.46 -24.96
C VAL A 18 13.52 0.06 -23.66
N LEU A 19 14.85 -0.02 -23.67
CA LEU A 19 15.65 -0.28 -22.47
C LEU A 19 15.70 0.91 -21.49
N LEU A 20 15.46 2.15 -21.95
CA LEU A 20 15.45 3.35 -21.11
C LEU A 20 14.08 3.67 -20.48
N VAL A 21 12.98 3.24 -21.10
CA VAL A 21 11.61 3.53 -20.62
C VAL A 21 11.13 2.57 -19.52
N SER A 22 11.77 1.41 -19.35
CA SER A 22 11.31 0.34 -18.45
C SER A 22 11.42 0.63 -16.94
N CYS A 23 12.03 1.75 -16.51
CA CYS A 23 12.27 2.05 -15.09
C CYS A 23 11.26 3.04 -14.45
N LEU A 24 10.29 3.55 -15.20
CA LEU A 24 9.41 4.63 -14.73
C LEU A 24 8.23 4.23 -13.84
N VAL A 25 8.02 2.94 -13.58
CA VAL A 25 6.93 2.51 -12.68
C VAL A 25 7.46 2.45 -11.25
N ALA A 26 7.70 3.63 -10.66
CA ALA A 26 7.94 3.76 -9.23
C ALA A 26 6.65 3.42 -8.46
N PHE A 27 6.76 2.40 -7.63
CA PHE A 27 5.72 1.86 -6.76
C PHE A 27 5.20 2.96 -5.82
N GLN A 28 4.03 3.53 -6.10
CA GLN A 28 3.31 4.42 -5.18
C GLN A 28 2.82 3.59 -3.98
N ALA A 29 3.65 3.48 -2.94
CA ALA A 29 3.22 2.97 -1.64
C ALA A 29 2.28 4.00 -1.00
N GLY A 30 0.98 3.87 -1.28
CA GLY A 30 -0.05 4.70 -0.68
C GLY A 30 -0.14 4.45 0.82
N ALA A 31 -0.28 5.53 1.58
CA ALA A 31 -0.55 5.43 3.01
C ALA A 31 -1.87 4.70 3.27
N VAL A 32 -1.89 3.88 4.32
CA VAL A 32 -3.05 3.06 4.68
C VAL A 32 -3.65 3.59 5.97
N ASP A 33 -4.90 4.03 5.91
CA ASP A 33 -5.62 4.54 7.08
C ASP A 33 -6.24 3.40 7.90
N LEU A 34 -5.97 3.37 9.20
CA LEU A 34 -6.43 2.33 10.12
C LEU A 34 -7.98 2.25 10.26
N ASN A 35 -8.65 3.40 10.18
CA ASN A 35 -10.09 3.55 10.38
C ASN A 35 -10.89 3.37 9.10
N SER A 36 -10.27 3.31 7.92
CA SER A 36 -10.97 3.03 6.66
C SER A 36 -10.43 1.82 5.89
N ALA A 37 -9.24 1.33 6.21
CA ALA A 37 -8.62 0.24 5.46
C ALA A 37 -9.38 -1.08 5.56
N SER A 38 -9.37 -1.80 4.44
CA SER A 38 -9.78 -3.20 4.34
C SER A 38 -8.67 -4.15 4.79
N ALA A 39 -9.01 -5.43 5.02
CA ALA A 39 -8.03 -6.45 5.41
C ALA A 39 -6.86 -6.55 4.43
N THR A 40 -7.12 -6.43 3.13
CA THR A 40 -6.11 -6.50 2.08
C THR A 40 -5.20 -5.27 2.10
N GLN A 41 -5.75 -4.07 2.33
CA GLN A 41 -4.98 -2.84 2.43
C GLN A 41 -4.08 -2.83 3.68
N LEU A 42 -4.59 -3.29 4.82
CA LEU A 42 -3.77 -3.44 6.02
C LEU A 42 -2.60 -4.41 5.80
N GLN A 43 -2.80 -5.49 5.04
CA GLN A 43 -1.74 -6.45 4.70
C GLN A 43 -0.65 -5.90 3.77
N GLN A 44 -0.89 -4.77 3.10
CA GLN A 44 0.15 -4.08 2.31
C GLN A 44 1.21 -3.44 3.21
N ILE A 45 0.88 -3.17 4.47
CA ILE A 45 1.82 -2.63 5.45
C ILE A 45 2.77 -3.74 5.91
N LYS A 46 4.06 -3.54 5.67
CA LYS A 46 5.11 -4.46 6.10
C LYS A 46 5.02 -4.70 7.61
N GLY A 47 4.76 -5.95 8.00
CA GLY A 47 4.59 -6.35 9.40
C GLY A 47 3.16 -6.65 9.82
N ILE A 48 2.16 -6.39 8.96
CA ILE A 48 0.77 -6.82 9.16
C ILE A 48 0.49 -8.06 8.32
N GLY A 49 0.34 -9.20 8.99
CA GLY A 49 -0.13 -10.44 8.36
C GLY A 49 -1.66 -10.58 8.38
N PRO A 50 -2.23 -11.60 7.70
CA PRO A 50 -3.67 -11.81 7.60
C PRO A 50 -4.36 -11.91 8.97
N LYS A 51 -3.74 -12.61 9.93
CA LYS A 51 -4.24 -12.75 11.30
C LYS A 51 -4.28 -11.42 12.05
N MET A 52 -3.32 -10.54 11.80
CA MET A 52 -3.27 -9.21 12.44
C MET A 52 -4.30 -8.29 11.80
N ALA A 53 -4.41 -8.30 10.48
CA ALA A 53 -5.41 -7.51 9.77
C ALA A 53 -6.84 -7.86 10.22
N GLN A 54 -7.15 -9.16 10.38
CA GLN A 54 -8.43 -9.61 10.93
C GLN A 54 -8.68 -9.07 12.34
N ARG A 55 -7.71 -9.19 13.25
CA ARG A 55 -7.84 -8.66 14.62
C ARG A 55 -8.08 -7.15 14.65
N ILE A 56 -7.41 -6.39 13.78
CA ILE A 56 -7.61 -4.93 13.70
C ILE A 56 -9.05 -4.61 13.30
N LEU A 57 -9.63 -5.36 12.35
CA LEU A 57 -11.01 -5.19 11.92
C LEU A 57 -12.01 -5.62 13.00
N GLU A 58 -11.82 -6.79 13.61
CA GLU A 58 -12.66 -7.28 14.71
C GLU A 58 -12.68 -6.28 15.88
N GLU A 59 -11.50 -5.78 16.27
CA GLU A 59 -11.42 -4.78 17.33
C GLU A 59 -12.09 -3.47 16.90
N ARG A 60 -11.92 -3.02 15.66
CA ARG A 60 -12.61 -1.84 15.11
C ARG A 60 -14.14 -1.99 15.13
N GLU A 61 -14.65 -3.17 14.81
CA GLU A 61 -16.09 -3.47 14.86
C GLU A 61 -16.62 -3.48 16.30
N ARG A 62 -15.84 -4.00 17.26
CA ARG A 62 -16.25 -4.12 18.67
C ARG A 62 -16.12 -2.82 19.46
N GLY A 63 -15.02 -2.10 19.29
CA GLY A 63 -14.68 -0.90 20.08
C GLY A 63 -14.81 0.40 19.31
N GLY A 64 -15.26 0.37 18.06
CA GLY A 64 -15.36 1.55 17.21
C GLY A 64 -14.02 2.01 16.63
N PRO A 65 -14.00 3.19 15.97
CA PRO A 65 -12.80 3.73 15.33
C PRO A 65 -11.69 3.96 16.35
N TYR A 66 -10.45 3.75 15.92
CA TYR A 66 -9.27 4.03 16.74
C TYR A 66 -9.04 5.53 16.84
N VAL A 67 -8.88 6.00 18.07
CA VAL A 67 -8.64 7.42 18.38
C VAL A 67 -7.16 7.78 18.37
N SER A 68 -6.29 6.80 18.56
CA SER A 68 -4.84 6.99 18.57
C SER A 68 -4.09 5.69 18.24
N PHE A 69 -2.81 5.83 17.93
CA PHE A 69 -1.91 4.68 17.76
C PHE A 69 -1.71 3.89 19.06
N GLN A 70 -1.85 4.55 20.22
CA GLN A 70 -1.80 3.90 21.51
C GLN A 70 -3.04 3.00 21.72
N ASP A 71 -4.23 3.50 21.35
CA ASP A 71 -5.48 2.72 21.39
C ASP A 71 -5.40 1.46 20.53
N LEU A 72 -4.77 1.55 19.36
CA LEU A 72 -4.45 0.39 18.54
C LEU A 72 -3.55 -0.62 19.28
N SER A 73 -2.47 -0.13 19.91
CA SER A 73 -1.52 -0.96 20.66
C SER A 73 -2.17 -1.65 21.86
N ASP A 74 -3.11 -0.97 22.53
CA ASP A 74 -3.77 -1.47 23.73
C ASP A 74 -4.84 -2.53 23.38
N ARG A 75 -5.58 -2.32 22.28
CA ARG A 75 -6.65 -3.23 21.82
C ARG A 75 -6.13 -4.44 21.06
N VAL A 76 -5.12 -4.25 20.22
CA VAL A 76 -4.62 -5.31 19.32
C VAL A 76 -3.38 -5.98 19.88
N LYS A 77 -3.58 -7.15 20.51
CA LYS A 77 -2.48 -7.98 21.06
C LYS A 77 -1.43 -8.31 19.99
N GLY A 78 -0.19 -7.95 20.28
CA GLY A 78 0.98 -8.20 19.43
C GLY A 78 1.54 -6.96 18.73
N ILE A 79 0.83 -5.82 18.81
CA ILE A 79 1.35 -4.51 18.44
C ILE A 79 1.88 -3.87 19.72
N GLY A 80 3.20 -3.89 19.91
CA GLY A 80 3.86 -3.13 20.98
C GLY A 80 4.61 -1.92 20.40
N ALA A 81 5.11 -1.02 21.25
CA ALA A 81 5.71 0.26 20.84
C ALA A 81 6.72 0.15 19.67
N LYS A 82 7.63 -0.83 19.70
CA LYS A 82 8.60 -1.05 18.63
C LYS A 82 7.96 -1.45 17.30
N ARG A 83 6.93 -2.30 17.35
CA ARG A 83 6.20 -2.72 16.15
C ARG A 83 5.33 -1.59 15.62
N LEU A 84 4.65 -0.87 16.51
CA LEU A 84 3.83 0.28 16.18
C LEU A 84 4.63 1.31 15.39
N GLN A 85 5.83 1.66 15.86
CA GLN A 85 6.71 2.57 15.14
C GLN A 85 7.04 2.05 13.73
N GLY A 86 7.39 0.77 13.61
CA GLY A 86 7.64 0.16 12.30
C GLY A 86 6.42 0.15 11.36
N LEU A 87 5.20 0.10 11.90
CA LEU A 87 3.97 0.22 11.11
C LEU A 87 3.74 1.65 10.63
N ILE A 88 4.00 2.64 11.49
CA ILE A 88 3.93 4.07 11.14
C ILE A 88 4.94 4.39 10.05
N ASP A 89 6.19 3.94 10.22
CA ASP A 89 7.27 4.11 9.24
C ASP A 89 6.95 3.41 7.91
N ALA A 90 6.17 2.32 7.96
CA ALA A 90 5.69 1.58 6.79
C ALA A 90 4.45 2.22 6.11
N GLY A 91 3.95 3.34 6.63
CA GLY A 91 2.86 4.11 6.01
C GLY A 91 1.48 3.90 6.64
N LEU A 92 1.40 3.32 7.84
CA LEU A 92 0.14 3.27 8.59
C LEU A 92 -0.20 4.66 9.13
N GLN A 93 -1.40 5.14 8.81
CA GLN A 93 -1.91 6.44 9.25
C GLN A 93 -3.18 6.28 10.10
N LEU A 94 -3.41 7.29 10.92
CA LEU A 94 -4.64 7.44 11.69
C LEU A 94 -5.17 8.84 11.40
N THR A 95 -6.14 8.95 10.50
CA THR A 95 -6.87 10.21 10.39
C THR A 95 -7.89 10.27 11.53
N PRO A 96 -7.91 11.36 12.33
CA PRO A 96 -9.06 11.60 13.18
C PRO A 96 -10.26 11.76 12.24
N ALA A 97 -11.41 11.18 12.61
CA ALA A 97 -12.59 11.01 11.77
C ALA A 97 -13.22 12.29 11.16
N THR A 98 -12.56 13.45 11.27
CA THR A 98 -12.95 14.75 10.70
C THR A 98 -12.33 15.07 9.34
N ASN A 99 -11.38 14.29 8.81
CA ASN A 99 -10.95 14.41 7.42
C ASN A 99 -11.40 13.20 6.60
N ALA A 100 -12.72 12.99 6.53
CA ALA A 100 -13.27 12.22 5.42
C ALA A 100 -12.99 12.97 4.11
N LEU A 101 -12.28 12.33 3.16
CA LEU A 101 -12.44 12.37 1.69
C LEU A 101 -11.22 11.69 1.01
N PRO A 102 -11.35 10.93 -0.09
CA PRO A 102 -12.52 10.36 -0.75
C PRO A 102 -12.59 8.83 -0.63
N VAL A 103 -13.80 8.31 -0.42
CA VAL A 103 -14.15 6.93 -0.80
C VAL A 103 -13.71 6.72 -2.25
N ASP A 104 -12.74 5.84 -2.47
CA ASP A 104 -12.46 5.30 -3.80
C ASP A 104 -13.72 4.57 -4.28
N LYS A 105 -14.48 5.24 -5.15
CA LYS A 105 -15.70 4.70 -5.78
C LYS A 105 -15.38 3.67 -6.87
N ASN A 106 -14.15 3.14 -6.95
CA ASN A 106 -13.75 2.23 -8.02
C ASN A 106 -13.49 0.78 -7.58
N THR A 107 -14.34 0.23 -6.70
CA THR A 107 -14.51 -1.23 -6.56
C THR A 107 -15.93 -1.70 -6.93
N LYS A 108 -16.61 -0.98 -7.83
CA LYS A 108 -17.59 -1.64 -8.70
C LYS A 108 -16.82 -2.55 -9.65
N LYS A 109 -16.81 -3.85 -9.36
CA LYS A 109 -17.24 -4.94 -10.26
C LYS A 109 -16.59 -6.25 -9.83
N ALA A 110 -17.33 -7.00 -9.02
CA ALA A 110 -17.14 -8.45 -8.97
C ALA A 110 -17.31 -9.01 -10.40
N PRO A 111 -16.40 -9.87 -10.91
CA PRO A 111 -16.79 -10.78 -11.96
C PRO A 111 -17.62 -11.88 -11.31
N LYS A 112 -18.94 -11.72 -11.40
CA LYS A 112 -19.87 -12.85 -11.30
C LYS A 112 -19.94 -13.49 -12.68
N THR A 113 -19.33 -14.66 -12.81
CA THR A 113 -19.64 -15.69 -13.81
C THR A 113 -19.32 -17.03 -13.19
#